data_AF-F9N5B1-F1
#
_entry.id   AF-F9N5B1-F1
#
_cell.length_a   1.000
_cell.length_b   1.000
_cell.length_c   1.000
_cell.angle_alpha   90.00
_cell.angle_beta   90.00
_cell.angle_gamma   90.00
#
_symmetry.space_group_name_H-M   'P 1'
#
loop_
_entity.id
_entity.type
_entity.pdbx_description
1 polymer ?
#
loop_
_entity_poly.entity_id
_entity_poly.type
_entity_poly.pdbx_seq_one_letter_code
_entity_poly.pdbx_strand_id
1 'polypeptide(L)' 'MHVLGEHVLIDLYSCIDEKIESPAVLQDAIVNALAITNQCVEEIDCQILEDEIFLVAVSHHCHVIL' A
#
# COMPACT_ATOMS: atom_id res chain seq x y z
N MET A 1 -14.06 22.77 -11.21
CA MET A 1 -12.61 22.46 -11.20
C MET A 1 -12.50 20.95 -11.32
N HIS A 2 -11.85 20.41 -12.34
CA HIS A 2 -11.72 18.96 -12.53
C HIS A 2 -10.35 18.54 -12.01
N VAL A 3 -10.30 17.59 -11.08
CA VAL A 3 -9.05 16.99 -10.61
C VAL A 3 -8.77 15.70 -11.37
N LEU A 4 -7.49 15.35 -11.51
CA LEU A 4 -7.07 14.09 -12.15
C LEU A 4 -7.11 12.90 -11.19
N GLY A 5 -7.11 13.17 -9.89
CA GLY A 5 -7.15 12.15 -8.84
C GLY A 5 -7.15 12.81 -7.46
N GLU A 6 -7.31 11.97 -6.44
CA GLU A 6 -7.25 12.35 -5.03
C GLU A 6 -6.12 11.56 -4.37
N HIS A 7 -5.32 12.24 -3.55
CA HIS A 7 -4.23 11.62 -2.80
C HIS A 7 -4.50 11.79 -1.31
N VAL A 8 -4.55 10.67 -0.59
CA VAL A 8 -4.86 10.64 0.84
C VAL A 8 -3.61 10.23 1.60
N LEU A 9 -3.18 11.06 2.56
CA LEU A 9 -2.11 10.77 3.50
C LEU A 9 -2.76 10.42 4.85
N ILE A 10 -2.40 9.27 5.42
CA ILE A 10 -3.01 8.75 6.64
C ILE A 10 -1.91 8.22 7.57
N ASP A 11 -1.94 8.68 8.82
CA ASP A 11 -1.13 8.10 9.89
C ASP A 11 -1.97 7.05 10.64
N LEU A 12 -1.44 5.83 10.75
CA LEU A 12 -2.08 4.72 11.47
C LEU A 12 -1.32 4.44 12.76
N TYR A 13 -2.03 4.44 13.89
CA TYR A 13 -1.47 4.15 15.21
C TYR A 13 -2.14 2.92 15.83
N SER A 14 -1.43 2.24 16.72
CA SER A 14 -1.93 1.03 17.41
C SER A 14 -2.39 -0.07 16.44
N CYS A 15 -1.68 -0.22 15.32
CA CYS A 15 -1.83 -1.34 14.42
C CYS A 15 -1.48 -2.66 15.14
N ILE A 16 -1.98 -3.78 14.61
CA ILE A 16 -1.63 -5.10 15.15
C ILE A 16 -0.21 -5.43 14.68
N ASP A 17 0.75 -5.47 15.60
CA ASP A 17 2.19 -5.66 15.32
C ASP A 17 2.42 -6.87 14.39
N GLU A 18 1.82 -8.01 14.70
CA GLU A 18 1.91 -9.25 13.90
C GLU A 18 1.47 -9.09 12.42
N LYS A 19 0.66 -8.07 12.12
CA LYS A 19 0.19 -7.75 10.76
C LYS A 19 1.11 -6.78 10.04
N ILE A 20 1.67 -5.80 10.75
CA ILE A 20 2.53 -4.77 10.16
C ILE A 20 3.99 -5.18 10.08
N GLU A 21 4.41 -6.22 10.80
CA GLU A 21 5.76 -6.80 10.72
C GLU A 21 5.90 -7.86 9.62
N SER A 22 4.83 -8.19 8.90
CA SER A 22 4.84 -9.23 7.87
C SER A 22 4.74 -8.64 6.45
N PRO A 23 5.83 -8.68 5.66
CA PRO A 23 5.83 -8.17 4.29
C PRO A 23 4.77 -8.82 3.40
N ALA A 24 4.55 -10.13 3.56
CA ALA A 24 3.56 -10.87 2.79
C ALA A 24 2.13 -10.41 3.12
N VAL A 25 1.83 -10.21 4.42
CA VAL A 25 0.51 -9.74 4.85
C VAL A 25 0.24 -8.33 4.34
N LEU A 26 1.24 -7.44 4.38
CA LEU A 26 1.11 -6.07 3.87
C LEU A 26 0.92 -6.02 2.35
N GLN A 27 1.67 -6.83 1.60
CA GLN A 27 1.49 -6.97 0.15
C GLN A 27 0.08 -7.46 -0.20
N ASP A 28 -0.38 -8.54 0.44
CA ASP A 28 -1.73 -9.07 0.24
C ASP A 28 -2.80 -8.03 0.61
N ALA A 29 -2.60 -7.27 1.69
CA ALA A 29 -3.53 -6.23 2.12
C ALA A 29 -3.65 -5.12 1.06
N ILE A 30 -2.53 -4.66 0.50
CA ILE A 30 -2.51 -3.59 -0.52
C ILE A 30 -3.10 -4.07 -1.84
N VAL A 31 -2.77 -5.30 -2.28
CA VAL A 31 -3.38 -5.91 -3.48
C VAL A 31 -4.90 -5.99 -3.32
N ASN A 32 -5.37 -6.44 -2.16
CA ASN A 32 -6.80 -6.51 -1.87
C ASN A 32 -7.45 -5.12 -1.83
N ALA A 33 -6.81 -4.12 -1.22
CA ALA A 33 -7.32 -2.76 -1.18
C ALA A 33 -7.47 -2.15 -2.59
N LEU A 34 -6.45 -2.31 -3.44
CA LEU A 34 -6.49 -1.87 -4.82
C LEU A 34 -7.57 -2.60 -5.62
N ALA A 35 -7.71 -3.93 -5.43
CA ALA A 35 -8.77 -4.71 -6.07
C ALA A 35 -10.18 -4.24 -5.67
N ILE A 36 -10.42 -3.88 -4.40
CA ILE A 36 -11.71 -3.33 -3.93
C ILE A 36 -12.04 -2.01 -4.65
N THR A 37 -11.02 -1.25 -5.04
CA THR A 37 -11.16 0.01 -5.80
C THR A 37 -11.13 -0.17 -7.33
N ASN A 38 -11.21 -1.41 -7.83
CA ASN A 38 -11.08 -1.78 -9.25
C ASN A 38 -9.75 -1.30 -9.88
N GLN A 39 -8.69 -1.19 -9.09
CA GLN A 39 -7.34 -0.90 -9.55
C GLN A 39 -6.56 -2.21 -9.70
N CYS A 40 -5.93 -2.41 -10.86
CA CYS A 40 -5.08 -3.56 -11.10
C CYS A 40 -3.64 -3.22 -10.69
N VAL A 41 -3.04 -4.02 -9.82
CA VAL A 41 -1.62 -3.83 -9.46
C VAL A 41 -0.76 -4.20 -10.67
N GLU A 42 0.03 -3.25 -11.14
CA GLU A 42 0.98 -3.44 -12.25
C GLU A 42 2.35 -3.86 -11.70
N GLU A 43 2.77 -3.26 -10.59
CA GLU A 43 4.04 -3.51 -9.94
C GLU A 43 3.87 -3.41 -8.42
N ILE A 44 4.56 -4.29 -7.69
CA ILE A 44 4.68 -4.23 -6.24
C ILE A 44 6.13 -4.50 -5.85
N ASP A 45 6.73 -3.58 -5.11
CA ASP A 45 8.06 -3.72 -4.51
C ASP A 45 7.95 -3.62 -3.00
N CYS A 46 8.68 -4.47 -2.29
CA CYS A 46 8.69 -4.50 -0.85
C CYS A 46 10.11 -4.72 -0.33
N GLN A 47 10.57 -3.79 0.49
CA GLN A 47 11.92 -3.77 1.04
C GLN A 47 11.84 -3.75 2.56
N ILE A 48 12.79 -4.42 3.20
CA ILE A 48 12.95 -4.42 4.65
C ILE A 48 14.28 -3.73 4.94
N LEU A 49 14.25 -2.64 5.70
CA LEU A 49 15.43 -1.89 6.08
C LEU A 49 15.46 -1.67 7.59
N GLU A 50 16.55 -2.12 8.21
CA GLU A 50 16.84 -2.06 9.66
C GLU A 50 15.85 -2.80 10.56
N ASP A 51 14.55 -2.50 10.50
CA ASP A 51 13.41 -3.28 11.02
C ASP A 51 12.06 -2.74 10.46
N GLU A 52 12.12 -1.83 9.47
CA GLU A 52 10.96 -1.19 8.87
C GLU A 52 10.65 -1.81 7.51
N ILE A 53 9.36 -1.95 7.20
CA ILE A 53 8.89 -2.43 5.91
C ILE A 53 8.48 -1.24 5.07
N PHE A 54 9.13 -1.09 3.92
CA PHE A 54 8.77 -0.15 2.88
C PHE A 54 8.08 -0.91 1.76
N LEU A 55 6.93 -0.43 1.32
CA LEU A 55 6.17 -1.07 0.25
C LEU A 55 5.63 -0.03 -0.71
N VAL A 56 5.85 -0.26 -2.00
CA VAL A 56 5.28 0.55 -3.08
C VAL A 56 4.48 -0.36 -4.00
N ALA A 57 3.20 -0.07 -4.17
CA ALA A 57 2.35 -0.70 -5.17
C ALA A 57 1.89 0.35 -6.18
N VAL A 58 2.06 0.05 -7.46
CA VAL A 58 1.70 0.94 -8.57
C VAL A 58 0.57 0.32 -9.38
N SER A 59 -0.41 1.15 -9.72
CA SER A 59 -1.49 0.85 -10.67
C SER A 59 -1.53 1.95 -11.73
N HIS A 60 -2.35 1.75 -12.77
CA HIS A 60 -2.40 2.60 -13.96
C HIS A 60 -2.60 4.10 -13.67
N HIS A 61 -3.31 4.43 -12.58
CA HIS A 61 -3.67 5.81 -12.23
C HIS A 61 -3.34 6.22 -10.79
N CYS A 62 -2.75 5.31 -10.00
CA CYS A 62 -2.49 5.58 -8.59
C CYS A 62 -1.32 4.73 -8.06
N HIS A 63 -0.87 5.08 -6.85
CA HIS A 63 0.07 4.29 -6.09
C HIS A 63 -0.38 4.22 -4.63
N VAL A 64 0.04 3.18 -3.95
CA VAL A 64 -0.05 3.04 -2.49
C VAL A 64 1.36 2.86 -1.98
N ILE A 65 1.73 3.64 -0.97
CA ILE A 65 3.04 3.58 -0.31
C ILE A 65 2.78 3.33 1.17
N LEU A 66 3.53 2.39 1.74
CA LEU A 66 3.61 2.13 3.17
C LEU A 66 5.06 2.24 3.63
#